data_AF-A0A6P0MBV2-F1
#
_entry.id   AF-A0A6P0MBV2-F1
#
_cell.length_a   1.000
_cell.length_b   1.000
_cell.length_c   1.000
_cell.angle_alpha   90.00
_cell.angle_beta   90.00
_cell.angle_gamma   90.00
#
_symmetry.space_group_name_H-M   'P 1'
#
loop_
_entity.id
_entity.type
_entity.pdbx_description
1 polymer ?
#
loop_
_entity_poly.entity_id
_entity_poly.type
_entity_poly.pdbx_seq_one_letter_code
_entity_poly.pdbx_strand_id
1 'polypeptide(L)'
;MKNEQEFSTLIDLLQYRSYYQSNRKAYSFLQNGEKEVIRLSYQELDEKARAIAVELQKQVDRNERALLLYPQGLEFMAALFGCL
;
A
#
# COMPACT_ATOMS: atom_id res chain seq x y z
N MET A 1 16.77 -0.84 -26.30
CA MET A 1 17.10 -0.69 -24.87
C MET A 1 15.83 -0.83 -24.05
N LYS A 2 15.46 -2.06 -23.67
CA LYS A 2 14.34 -2.34 -22.77
C LYS A 2 14.92 -2.62 -21.39
N ASN A 3 14.77 -1.70 -20.45
CA ASN A 3 14.82 -2.06 -19.04
C ASN A 3 13.41 -2.52 -18.68
N GLU A 4 13.07 -3.76 -19.01
CA GLU A 4 11.91 -4.43 -18.42
C GLU A 4 12.30 -4.75 -16.98
N GLN A 5 12.04 -3.80 -16.10
CA GLN A 5 12.20 -4.04 -14.67
C GLN A 5 11.06 -4.97 -14.25
N GLU A 6 11.35 -6.27 -14.23
CA GLU A 6 10.38 -7.30 -13.85
C GLU A 6 10.15 -7.26 -12.34
N PHE A 7 8.92 -6.94 -11.94
CA PHE A 7 8.46 -7.05 -10.55
C PHE A 7 7.76 -8.38 -10.37
N SER A 8 8.13 -9.15 -9.35
CA SER A 8 7.53 -10.47 -9.08
C SER A 8 6.25 -10.36 -8.25
N THR A 9 6.12 -9.30 -7.46
CA THR A 9 4.95 -9.03 -6.60
C THR A 9 4.54 -7.56 -6.64
N LEU A 10 3.31 -7.30 -6.16
CA LEU A 10 2.85 -5.92 -5.93
C LEU A 10 3.69 -5.20 -4.86
N ILE A 11 4.26 -5.96 -3.91
CA ILE A 11 5.16 -5.43 -2.88
C ILE A 11 6.45 -4.93 -3.53
N ASP A 12 7.05 -5.69 -4.44
CA ASP A 12 8.28 -5.29 -5.14
C ASP A 12 8.08 -3.97 -5.89
N LEU A 13 6.94 -3.85 -6.57
CA LEU A 13 6.57 -2.62 -7.28
C LEU A 13 6.35 -1.44 -6.33
N LEU A 14 5.67 -1.67 -5.19
CA LEU A 14 5.44 -0.63 -4.19
C LEU A 14 6.76 -0.13 -3.60
N GLN A 15 7.67 -1.04 -3.22
CA GLN A 15 8.98 -0.70 -2.67
C GLN A 15 9.82 0.09 -3.67
N TYR A 16 9.83 -0.33 -4.93
CA TYR A 16 10.50 0.41 -5.99
C TYR A 16 9.95 1.83 -6.13
N ARG A 17 8.63 2.00 -6.19
CA ARG A 17 8.02 3.33 -6.31
C ARG A 17 8.16 4.16 -5.05
N SER A 18 8.17 3.55 -3.87
CA SER A 18 8.47 4.22 -2.60
C SER A 18 9.88 4.83 -2.63
N TYR A 19 10.85 4.11 -3.18
CA TYR A 19 12.23 4.60 -3.27
C TYR A 19 12.45 5.65 -4.38
N TYR A 20 12.00 5.38 -5.61
CA TYR A 20 12.29 6.24 -6.76
C TYR A 20 11.25 7.34 -7.02
N GLN A 21 10.05 7.21 -6.43
CA GLN A 21 8.90 8.08 -6.68
C GLN A 21 8.17 8.42 -5.36
N SER A 22 8.92 8.57 -4.27
CA SER A 22 8.43 8.66 -2.88
C SER A 22 7.22 9.58 -2.71
N ASN A 23 7.35 10.83 -3.18
CA ASN A 23 6.33 11.87 -3.04
C ASN A 23 5.23 11.84 -4.11
N ARG A 24 5.31 10.92 -5.08
CA ARG A 24 4.29 10.79 -6.11
C ARG A 24 3.05 10.17 -5.49
N LYS A 25 1.87 10.70 -5.85
CA LYS A 25 0.59 10.16 -5.40
C LYS A 25 0.43 8.71 -5.89
N ALA A 26 0.23 7.80 -4.96
CA ALA A 26 -0.18 6.42 -5.24
C ALA A 26 -1.71 6.35 -5.35
N TYR A 27 -2.40 6.95 -4.38
CA TYR A 27 -3.87 6.97 -4.32
C TYR A 27 -4.41 8.34 -3.93
N SER A 28 -5.64 8.61 -4.34
CA SER A 28 -6.40 9.80 -3.97
C SER A 28 -7.84 9.39 -3.71
N PHE A 29 -8.38 9.81 -2.58
CA PHE A 29 -9.78 9.62 -2.24
C PHE A 29 -10.56 10.87 -2.65
N LEU A 30 -11.57 10.66 -3.48
CA LEU A 30 -12.41 11.73 -4.00
C LEU A 30 -13.74 11.73 -3.24
N GLN A 31 -14.03 12.81 -2.50
CA GLN A 31 -15.36 13.02 -1.93
C GLN A 31 -16.34 13.30 -3.06
N ASN A 32 -17.44 12.54 -3.08
CA ASN A 32 -18.46 12.55 -4.13
C ASN A 32 -17.89 12.35 -5.55
N GLY A 33 -16.71 11.72 -5.68
CA GLY A 33 -16.08 11.47 -6.97
C GLY A 33 -15.41 12.67 -7.64
N GLU A 34 -15.47 13.87 -7.05
CA GLU A 34 -14.99 15.10 -7.71
C GLU A 34 -13.85 15.78 -6.95
N LYS A 35 -13.94 15.84 -5.61
CA LYS A 35 -13.01 16.62 -4.80
C LYS A 35 -11.99 15.71 -4.14
N GLU A 36 -10.71 15.87 -4.47
CA GLU A 36 -9.63 15.23 -3.72
C GLU A 36 -9.61 15.76 -2.28
N VAL A 37 -9.84 14.87 -1.31
CA VAL A 37 -9.85 15.23 0.12
C VAL A 37 -8.69 14.57 0.87
N ILE A 38 -8.28 13.38 0.43
CA ILE A 38 -7.18 12.64 1.05
C ILE A 38 -6.29 12.09 -0.07
N ARG A 39 -4.98 12.12 0.16
CA ARG A 39 -3.97 11.55 -0.73
C ARG A 39 -3.04 10.64 0.05
N LEU A 40 -2.47 9.69 -0.66
CA LEU A 40 -1.45 8.80 -0.13
C LEU A 40 -0.31 8.70 -1.16
N SER A 41 0.90 9.06 -0.75
CA SER A 41 2.11 8.91 -1.56
C SER A 41 2.59 7.45 -1.58
N TYR A 42 3.49 7.10 -2.50
CA TYR A 42 4.08 5.76 -2.52
C TYR A 42 4.89 5.47 -1.26
N GLN A 43 5.60 6.46 -0.73
CA GLN A 43 6.35 6.31 0.51
C GLN A 43 5.41 6.10 1.71
N GLU A 44 4.38 6.94 1.85
CA GLU A 44 3.42 6.83 2.96
C GLU A 44 2.69 5.49 2.94
N LEU A 45 2.37 4.97 1.74
CA LEU A 45 1.75 3.66 1.59
C LEU A 45 2.70 2.53 2.03
N ASP A 46 3.96 2.53 1.58
CA ASP A 46 4.95 1.52 1.96
C ASP A 46 5.23 1.52 3.47
N GLU A 47 5.41 2.70 4.07
CA GLU A 47 5.65 2.85 5.51
C GLU A 47 4.47 2.31 6.34
N LYS A 48 3.23 2.68 5.97
CA LYS A 48 2.03 2.19 6.67
C LYS A 48 1.82 0.69 6.48
N ALA A 49 2.02 0.17 5.27
CA ALA A 49 1.90 -1.25 4.99
C ALA A 49 2.89 -2.08 5.80
N ARG A 50 4.17 -1.66 5.85
CA ARG A 50 5.20 -2.31 6.67
C ARG A 50 4.87 -2.28 8.16
N ALA A 51 4.36 -1.15 8.67
CA ALA A 51 3.96 -1.06 10.07
C ALA A 51 2.86 -2.08 10.41
N ILE A 52 1.88 -2.27 9.52
CA ILE A 52 0.82 -3.27 9.68
C ILE A 52 1.41 -4.69 9.60
N ALA A 53 2.26 -4.97 8.61
CA ALA A 53 2.89 -6.28 8.46
C ALA A 53 3.70 -6.69 9.70
N VAL A 54 4.47 -5.77 10.28
CA VAL A 54 5.22 -5.99 11.52
C VAL A 54 4.30 -6.33 12.69
N GLU A 55 3.12 -5.72 12.77
CA GLU A 55 2.17 -6.01 13.84
C GLU A 55 1.45 -7.35 13.64
N LEU A 56 1.04 -7.67 12.40
CA LEU A 56 0.40 -8.94 12.08
C LEU A 56 1.33 -10.13 12.33
N GLN A 57 2.61 -10.01 11.96
CA GLN A 57 3.61 -11.06 12.15
C GLN A 57 3.86 -11.44 13.62
N LYS A 58 3.43 -10.61 14.58
CA LYS A 58 3.49 -10.96 16.02
C LYS A 58 2.34 -11.84 16.47
N GLN A 59 1.25 -11.88 15.70
CA GLN A 59 -0.03 -12.45 16.12
C GLN A 59 -0.40 -13.70 15.30
N VAL A 60 0.06 -13.79 14.04
CA VAL A 60 -0.28 -14.87 13.12
C VAL A 60 0.94 -15.36 12.35
N ASP A 61 0.89 -16.62 11.92
CA ASP A 61 1.88 -17.20 11.02
C ASP A 61 1.72 -16.70 9.57
N ARG A 62 2.72 -16.98 8.73
CA ARG A 62 2.65 -16.68 7.30
C ARG A 62 1.53 -17.49 6.61
N ASN A 63 0.97 -16.93 5.55
CA ASN A 63 -0.11 -17.51 4.72
C ASN A 63 -1.46 -17.66 5.43
N GLU A 64 -1.63 -17.01 6.57
CA GLU A 64 -2.93 -16.89 7.22
C GLU A 64 -3.85 -15.89 6.50
N ARG A 65 -5.16 -16.00 6.77
CA ARG A 65 -6.18 -15.18 6.11
C ARG A 65 -6.58 -13.99 6.99
N ALA A 66 -6.54 -12.79 6.42
CA ALA A 66 -7.02 -11.57 7.06
C ALA A 66 -8.36 -11.12 6.47
N LEU A 67 -9.31 -10.74 7.32
CA LEU A 67 -10.53 -10.04 6.92
C LEU A 67 -10.32 -8.53 7.11
N LEU A 68 -10.45 -7.76 6.04
CA LEU A 68 -10.33 -6.30 6.07
C LEU A 68 -11.72 -5.66 6.09
N LEU A 69 -12.16 -5.18 7.26
CA LEU A 69 -13.42 -4.44 7.42
C LEU A 69 -13.13 -2.97 7.70
N TYR A 70 -13.28 -2.13 6.66
CA TYR A 70 -12.95 -0.71 6.70
C TYR A 70 -14.10 0.16 6.19
N PRO A 71 -14.26 1.39 6.73
CA PRO A 71 -15.04 2.42 6.06
C PRO A 71 -14.35 2.83 4.74
N GLN A 72 -15.04 3.63 3.92
CA GLN A 72 -14.43 4.20 2.72
C GLN A 72 -13.24 5.10 3.09
N GLY A 73 -12.07 4.84 2.52
CA GLY A 73 -10.83 5.55 2.84
C GLY A 73 -9.61 4.94 2.17
N LEU A 74 -8.44 5.53 2.41
CA LEU A 74 -7.16 5.04 1.85
C LEU A 74 -6.45 4.05 2.78
N GLU A 75 -6.91 3.93 4.02
CA GLU A 75 -6.41 3.01 5.05
C GLU A 75 -6.52 1.55 4.61
N PHE A 76 -7.57 1.22 3.84
CA PHE A 76 -7.74 -0.10 3.23
C PHE A 76 -6.53 -0.48 2.37
N MET A 77 -5.96 0.47 1.60
CA MET A 77 -4.81 0.16 0.74
C MET A 77 -3.59 -0.19 1.59
N ALA A 78 -3.30 0.55 2.66
CA ALA A 78 -2.20 0.21 3.56
C ALA A 78 -2.40 -1.17 4.21
N ALA A 79 -3.63 -1.49 4.63
CA ALA A 79 -3.94 -2.78 5.23
C ALA A 79 -3.81 -3.94 4.24
N LEU A 80 -4.29 -3.77 3.00
CA LEU A 80 -4.14 -4.76 1.94
C LEU A 80 -2.67 -5.08 1.67
N PHE A 81 -1.85 -4.05 1.44
CA PHE A 81 -0.41 -4.23 1.22
C PHE A 81 0.33 -4.76 2.46
N GLY A 82 -0.13 -4.44 3.67
CA GLY A 82 0.44 -4.98 4.91
C GLY A 82 0.10 -6.46 5.16
N CYS A 83 -0.91 -7.01 4.49
CA CYS A 83 -1.28 -8.44 4.58
C CYS A 83 -0.58 -9.32 3.54
N LEU A 84 0.03 -8.73 2.51
CA LEU A 84 0.75 -9.43 1.43
C LEU A 84 2.22 -9.64 1.81
#